data_AF-A0A1G7GV60-F1
#
_entry.id   AF-A0A1G7GV60-F1
#
_cell.length_a   1.000
_cell.length_b   1.000
_cell.length_c   1.000
_cell.angle_alpha   90.00
_cell.angle_beta   90.00
_cell.angle_gamma   90.00
#
_symmetry.space_group_name_H-M   'P 1'
#
loop_
_entity.id
_entity.type
_entity.pdbx_description
1 polymer ?
#
loop_
_entity_poly.entity_id
_entity_poly.type
_entity_poly.pdbx_seq_one_letter_code
_entity_poly.pdbx_strand_id
1 'polypeptide(L)'
;MPKYNLGQNEKTKCLLTMNELCQEIADENETENMESNSVEAIRNKFKNSDQSGIINKLEKLLYFHIEEFTDKYSRLKFLKYLYNIEKRGISKSKSKLYNKTRVRIIDILNKPRLDNIKTDITSKSAYGSITTMMKKNIAIELAEDIQKSKQVYFEHLNSYWDQIVTKLFDYVMTDRALCDPATALKELERIRVFLETRVLSRLPNKSLKLPYKESAFEIFYNILLSHEVLCNDADRVNINYKISLDDPPTKQYSEIFKKYEEKFVVTSEKIPEILKKICIKGPIEDSDIDIIKKMMTGKTLLDAVDVKNLKFAFKYVETLLGWFENVKKIDFSEGYNFSIFTTAIQELISVNANKEIFVNDFYGNKYTAKSMISALKNGEEVEAVIKQAWINKLENRYASNLGVHELIRAKRSVENVIFEIKKKLFIYQNMEDLQVANEMITYFVSRSLISRDVAMDIGAKFGELINKNCSEYRFIICDRGINVLNMFREFLLYEKTMEEVVDDISDMIRDFESEQAVNDYSFIVAREMFYTFEIQLSNTHEKRFLFNFIVNRKDKVLEGLNFMEMISGEESQEKIEIGLGKFMLG
;
A
#
# COMPACT_ATOMS: atom_id res chain seq x y z
N MET A 1 -45.60 -11.57 -0.61
CA MET A 1 -44.65 -10.46 -0.84
C MET A 1 -43.32 -10.85 -0.24
N PRO A 2 -42.20 -10.63 -0.93
CA PRO A 2 -40.88 -10.98 -0.42
C PRO A 2 -40.56 -10.13 0.81
N LYS A 3 -40.30 -10.77 1.96
CA LYS A 3 -40.07 -10.10 3.24
C LYS A 3 -38.61 -9.67 3.37
N TYR A 4 -37.68 -10.53 2.96
CA TYR A 4 -36.24 -10.35 3.23
C TYR A 4 -35.48 -9.73 2.04
N ASN A 5 -36.15 -8.97 1.18
CA ASN A 5 -35.52 -8.26 0.05
C ASN A 5 -34.92 -6.92 0.49
N LEU A 6 -33.81 -6.53 -0.14
CA LEU A 6 -33.22 -5.20 0.05
C LEU A 6 -34.24 -4.07 -0.17
N GLY A 7 -34.13 -2.99 0.60
CA GLY A 7 -35.06 -1.86 0.66
C GLY A 7 -36.38 -2.12 1.41
N GLN A 8 -36.64 -3.33 1.90
CA GLN A 8 -37.85 -3.63 2.68
C GLN A 8 -37.65 -3.39 4.18
N ASN A 9 -38.63 -2.74 4.82
CA ASN A 9 -38.68 -2.55 6.27
C ASN A 9 -39.36 -3.72 6.99
N GLU A 10 -38.99 -3.93 8.26
CA GLU A 10 -39.60 -4.98 9.08
C GLU A 10 -41.11 -4.73 9.25
N LYS A 11 -41.92 -5.77 9.02
CA LYS A 11 -43.37 -5.73 9.26
C LYS A 11 -43.68 -6.33 10.62
N THR A 12 -44.51 -5.65 11.41
CA THR A 12 -44.87 -5.91 12.83
C THR A 12 -45.45 -7.30 13.18
N LYS A 13 -45.49 -8.27 12.25
CA LYS A 13 -46.08 -9.61 12.44
C LYS A 13 -45.26 -10.78 11.88
N CYS A 14 -43.96 -10.62 11.55
CA CYS A 14 -43.15 -11.74 11.01
C CYS A 14 -42.38 -12.51 12.08
N LEU A 15 -42.28 -13.84 11.95
CA LEU A 15 -41.38 -14.65 12.78
C LEU A 15 -39.98 -14.63 12.16
N LEU A 16 -39.05 -13.92 12.78
CA LEU A 16 -37.67 -13.79 12.29
C LEU A 16 -36.85 -15.09 12.51
N THR A 17 -37.06 -16.10 11.66
CA THR A 17 -36.39 -17.40 11.74
C THR A 17 -35.73 -17.81 10.42
N MET A 18 -34.67 -18.61 10.51
CA MET A 18 -34.03 -19.22 9.33
C MET A 18 -35.00 -20.09 8.51
N ASN A 19 -35.97 -20.74 9.18
CA ASN A 19 -36.97 -21.55 8.48
C ASN A 19 -37.88 -20.68 7.61
N GLU A 20 -38.32 -19.52 8.11
CA GLU A 20 -39.11 -18.58 7.30
C GLU A 20 -38.32 -18.07 6.08
N LEU A 21 -37.05 -17.74 6.26
CA LEU A 21 -36.18 -17.34 5.15
C LEU A 21 -36.06 -18.46 4.11
N CYS A 22 -35.84 -19.70 4.55
CA CYS A 22 -35.73 -20.84 3.65
C CYS A 22 -37.06 -21.14 2.92
N GLN A 23 -38.20 -20.98 3.60
CA GLN A 23 -39.52 -21.11 2.98
C GLN A 23 -39.74 -20.04 1.91
N GLU A 24 -39.45 -18.77 2.22
CA GLU A 24 -39.58 -17.67 1.24
C GLU A 24 -38.71 -17.91 0.00
N ILE A 25 -37.47 -18.40 0.17
CA ILE A 25 -36.60 -18.76 -0.95
C ILE A 25 -37.15 -19.95 -1.74
N ALA A 26 -37.74 -20.95 -1.08
CA ALA A 26 -38.35 -22.10 -1.74
C ALA A 26 -39.53 -21.65 -2.61
N ASP A 27 -40.45 -20.86 -2.05
CA ASP A 27 -41.63 -20.33 -2.72
C ASP A 27 -41.23 -19.47 -3.95
N GLU A 28 -40.19 -18.64 -3.82
CA GLU A 28 -39.66 -17.83 -4.93
C GLU A 28 -39.05 -18.71 -6.05
N ASN A 29 -38.30 -19.75 -5.69
CA ASN A 29 -37.72 -20.65 -6.70
C ASN A 29 -38.82 -21.41 -7.46
N GLU A 30 -39.89 -21.82 -6.79
CA GLU A 30 -41.05 -22.45 -7.43
C GLU A 30 -41.76 -21.49 -8.38
N THR A 31 -42.03 -20.27 -7.92
CA THR A 31 -42.69 -19.21 -8.71
C THR A 31 -41.89 -18.86 -9.98
N GLU A 32 -40.56 -18.91 -9.91
CA GLU A 32 -39.66 -18.57 -11.01
C GLU A 32 -39.24 -19.78 -11.89
N ASN A 33 -39.88 -20.94 -11.73
CA ASN A 33 -39.54 -22.19 -12.43
C ASN A 33 -38.04 -22.57 -12.31
N MET A 34 -37.44 -22.31 -11.14
CA MET A 34 -36.09 -22.76 -10.81
C MET A 34 -36.11 -24.18 -10.21
N GLU A 35 -34.93 -24.75 -9.96
CA GLU A 35 -34.79 -26.06 -9.31
C GLU A 35 -35.46 -26.03 -7.92
N SER A 36 -36.61 -26.71 -7.78
CA SER A 36 -37.33 -26.84 -6.51
C SER A 36 -36.42 -27.57 -5.53
N ASN A 37 -35.95 -26.84 -4.52
CA ASN A 37 -35.14 -27.36 -3.44
C ASN A 37 -36.02 -27.37 -2.19
N SER A 38 -35.99 -28.46 -1.43
CA SER A 38 -36.64 -28.50 -0.13
C SER A 38 -36.08 -27.43 0.81
N VAL A 39 -36.88 -26.99 1.77
CA VAL A 39 -36.48 -26.04 2.82
C VAL A 39 -35.19 -26.51 3.51
N GLU A 40 -35.05 -27.81 3.77
CA GLU A 40 -33.86 -28.39 4.40
C GLU A 40 -32.63 -28.35 3.48
N ALA A 41 -32.80 -28.59 2.17
CA ALA A 41 -31.72 -28.44 1.20
C ALA A 41 -31.26 -26.97 1.08
N ILE A 42 -32.17 -26.00 1.20
CA ILE A 42 -31.83 -24.57 1.25
C ILE A 42 -31.10 -24.24 2.56
N ARG A 43 -31.56 -24.76 3.70
CA ARG A 43 -30.90 -24.60 5.01
C ARG A 43 -29.44 -25.04 4.99
N ASN A 44 -29.16 -26.20 4.39
CA ASN A 44 -27.81 -26.73 4.22
C ASN A 44 -26.91 -25.86 3.32
N LYS A 45 -27.47 -24.96 2.50
CA LYS A 45 -26.68 -23.98 1.72
C LYS A 45 -26.21 -22.79 2.57
N PHE A 46 -26.84 -22.54 3.71
CA PHE A 46 -26.43 -21.50 4.65
C PHE A 46 -25.40 -21.99 5.65
N LYS A 47 -25.61 -23.14 6.29
CA LYS A 47 -24.68 -23.72 7.26
C LYS A 47 -24.70 -25.24 7.17
N ASN A 48 -23.53 -25.87 7.08
CA ASN A 48 -23.41 -27.32 6.96
C ASN A 48 -22.13 -27.87 7.62
N SER A 49 -22.09 -29.20 7.81
CA SER A 49 -20.94 -29.92 8.38
C SER A 49 -19.65 -29.74 7.59
N ASP A 50 -19.77 -29.64 6.27
CA ASP A 50 -18.64 -29.52 5.35
C ASP A 50 -18.02 -28.10 5.31
N GLN A 51 -18.55 -27.18 6.13
CA GLN A 51 -18.09 -25.78 6.23
C GLN A 51 -18.12 -25.04 4.87
N SER A 52 -19.05 -25.43 3.98
CA SER A 52 -19.19 -24.87 2.62
C SER A 52 -20.42 -23.95 2.46
N GLY A 53 -21.24 -23.85 3.52
CA GLY A 53 -22.37 -22.95 3.61
C GLY A 53 -21.95 -21.47 3.63
N ILE A 54 -22.89 -20.58 3.29
CA ILE A 54 -22.65 -19.13 3.27
C ILE A 54 -22.13 -18.62 4.63
N ILE A 55 -22.80 -18.99 5.73
CA ILE A 55 -22.42 -18.59 7.10
C ILE A 55 -21.02 -19.11 7.44
N ASN A 56 -20.75 -20.40 7.15
CA ASN A 56 -19.44 -20.98 7.39
C ASN A 56 -18.32 -20.26 6.63
N LYS A 57 -18.57 -19.88 5.37
CA LYS A 57 -17.58 -19.17 4.55
C LYS A 57 -17.35 -17.73 4.99
N LEU A 58 -18.40 -17.01 5.38
CA LEU A 58 -18.28 -15.64 5.91
C LEU A 58 -17.35 -15.63 7.13
N GLU A 59 -17.59 -16.54 8.07
CA GLU A 59 -16.76 -16.70 9.26
C GLU A 59 -15.32 -17.14 8.91
N LYS A 60 -15.16 -18.18 8.08
CA LYS A 60 -13.83 -18.76 7.81
C LYS A 60 -12.94 -17.89 6.93
N LEU A 61 -13.51 -17.25 5.91
CA LEU A 61 -12.75 -16.58 4.84
C LEU A 61 -12.72 -15.07 5.02
N LEU A 62 -13.80 -14.47 5.51
CA LEU A 62 -13.90 -13.02 5.70
C LEU A 62 -13.87 -12.61 7.16
N TYR A 63 -13.84 -13.57 8.10
CA TYR A 63 -13.94 -13.30 9.55
C TYR A 63 -15.19 -12.51 9.91
N PHE A 64 -16.28 -12.72 9.17
CA PHE A 64 -17.55 -12.02 9.37
C PHE A 64 -18.56 -12.93 10.07
N HIS A 65 -18.66 -12.77 11.38
CA HIS A 65 -19.49 -13.62 12.25
C HIS A 65 -20.93 -13.11 12.30
N ILE A 66 -21.66 -13.29 11.18
CA ILE A 66 -23.03 -12.80 11.04
C ILE A 66 -24.01 -13.26 12.15
N GLU A 67 -23.70 -14.37 12.83
CA GLU A 67 -24.53 -14.87 13.91
C GLU A 67 -24.47 -14.05 15.20
N GLU A 68 -23.44 -13.22 15.37
CA GLU A 68 -23.22 -12.36 16.54
C GLU A 68 -24.07 -11.07 16.53
N PHE A 69 -24.61 -10.67 15.37
CA PHE A 69 -25.47 -9.49 15.29
C PHE A 69 -26.84 -9.75 15.94
N THR A 70 -27.30 -8.79 16.73
CA THR A 70 -28.57 -8.87 17.47
C THR A 70 -29.79 -8.61 16.59
N ASP A 71 -29.65 -7.76 15.56
CA ASP A 71 -30.69 -7.49 14.57
C ASP A 71 -30.91 -8.71 13.65
N LYS A 72 -31.89 -9.53 14.02
CA LYS A 72 -32.27 -10.74 13.28
C LYS A 72 -32.83 -10.44 11.89
N TYR A 73 -33.55 -9.33 11.72
CA TYR A 73 -34.19 -9.02 10.45
C TYR A 73 -33.13 -8.68 9.39
N SER A 74 -32.20 -7.77 9.72
CA SER A 74 -31.09 -7.40 8.84
C SER A 74 -30.20 -8.60 8.51
N ARG A 75 -29.94 -9.48 9.50
CA ARG A 75 -29.21 -10.73 9.25
C ARG A 75 -29.87 -11.63 8.21
N LEU A 76 -31.16 -11.91 8.36
CA LEU A 76 -31.90 -12.78 7.42
C LEU A 76 -31.97 -12.17 6.02
N LYS A 77 -32.18 -10.84 5.96
CA LYS A 77 -32.16 -10.04 4.73
C LYS A 77 -30.82 -10.12 4.01
N PHE A 78 -29.72 -9.94 4.73
CA PHE A 78 -28.37 -10.07 4.20
C PHE A 78 -28.06 -11.50 3.73
N LEU A 79 -28.45 -12.51 4.49
CA LEU A 79 -28.28 -13.92 4.10
C LEU A 79 -29.06 -14.25 2.82
N LYS A 80 -30.30 -13.77 2.67
CA LYS A 80 -31.06 -13.91 1.42
C LYS A 80 -30.32 -13.31 0.25
N TYR A 81 -29.78 -12.10 0.43
CA TYR A 81 -29.04 -11.41 -0.60
C TYR A 81 -27.82 -12.21 -1.07
N LEU A 82 -27.00 -12.72 -0.16
CA LEU A 82 -25.87 -13.58 -0.51
C LEU A 82 -26.30 -14.90 -1.14
N TYR A 83 -27.40 -15.50 -0.69
CA TYR A 83 -27.96 -16.70 -1.32
C TYR A 83 -28.27 -16.47 -2.80
N ASN A 84 -28.89 -15.33 -3.11
CA ASN A 84 -29.23 -14.96 -4.47
C ASN A 84 -28.00 -14.80 -5.39
N ILE A 85 -26.83 -14.50 -4.84
CA ILE A 85 -25.57 -14.40 -5.60
C ILE A 85 -24.84 -15.74 -5.71
N GLU A 86 -24.66 -16.42 -4.57
CA GLU A 86 -23.80 -17.60 -4.45
C GLU A 86 -24.49 -18.91 -4.86
N LYS A 87 -25.80 -19.00 -4.64
CA LYS A 87 -26.52 -20.28 -4.64
C LYS A 87 -27.70 -20.30 -5.62
N ARG A 88 -28.29 -19.14 -5.93
CA ARG A 88 -29.36 -19.01 -6.94
C ARG A 88 -28.74 -18.89 -8.33
N GLY A 89 -29.26 -19.64 -9.31
CA GLY A 89 -28.75 -19.71 -10.69
C GLY A 89 -28.12 -21.05 -11.09
N ILE A 90 -27.62 -21.13 -12.32
CA ILE A 90 -27.04 -22.31 -12.97
C ILE A 90 -25.53 -22.35 -12.70
N SER A 91 -24.97 -23.55 -12.46
CA SER A 91 -23.51 -23.73 -12.32
C SER A 91 -22.77 -23.26 -13.58
N LYS A 92 -21.56 -22.67 -13.44
CA LYS A 92 -20.66 -22.29 -14.57
C LYS A 92 -20.48 -23.42 -15.60
N SER A 93 -20.58 -24.68 -15.18
CA SER A 93 -20.45 -25.87 -16.05
C SER A 93 -21.65 -26.10 -16.99
N LYS A 94 -22.81 -25.51 -16.72
CA LYS A 94 -24.08 -25.77 -17.43
C LYS A 94 -24.64 -24.56 -18.16
N SER A 95 -23.94 -23.42 -18.18
CA SER A 95 -24.44 -22.18 -18.81
C SER A 95 -23.53 -21.69 -19.95
N LYS A 96 -24.12 -21.39 -21.11
CA LYS A 96 -23.51 -20.58 -22.20
C LYS A 96 -23.84 -19.08 -22.07
N LEU A 97 -24.65 -18.68 -21.08
CA LEU A 97 -25.16 -17.31 -20.87
C LEU A 97 -24.74 -16.78 -19.49
N TYR A 98 -23.95 -15.71 -19.46
CA TYR A 98 -23.35 -15.15 -18.24
C TYR A 98 -24.38 -14.71 -17.18
N ASN A 99 -25.59 -14.31 -17.59
CA ASN A 99 -26.57 -13.60 -16.74
C ASN A 99 -27.34 -14.48 -15.73
N LYS A 100 -27.13 -15.81 -15.71
CA LYS A 100 -27.77 -16.74 -14.73
C LYS A 100 -26.76 -17.60 -13.98
N THR A 101 -25.49 -17.24 -13.97
CA THR A 101 -24.42 -18.10 -13.44
C THR A 101 -24.12 -17.79 -11.98
N ARG A 102 -24.04 -18.83 -11.12
CA ARG A 102 -23.67 -18.67 -9.70
C ARG A 102 -22.29 -18.03 -9.55
N VAL A 103 -22.16 -17.02 -8.68
CA VAL A 103 -20.91 -16.32 -8.39
C VAL A 103 -20.51 -16.58 -6.95
N ARG A 104 -19.33 -17.15 -6.73
CA ARG A 104 -18.80 -17.44 -5.40
C ARG A 104 -18.16 -16.19 -4.80
N ILE A 105 -18.99 -15.19 -4.47
CA ILE A 105 -18.55 -13.84 -4.08
C ILE A 105 -17.67 -13.85 -2.83
N ILE A 106 -17.94 -14.71 -1.85
CA ILE A 106 -17.15 -14.79 -0.61
C ILE A 106 -15.74 -15.29 -0.91
N ASP A 107 -15.60 -16.27 -1.82
CA ASP A 107 -14.29 -16.76 -2.25
C ASP A 107 -13.51 -15.72 -3.07
N ILE A 108 -14.23 -14.90 -3.85
CA ILE A 108 -13.65 -13.78 -4.62
C ILE A 108 -13.15 -12.68 -3.66
N LEU A 109 -13.97 -12.29 -2.67
CA LEU A 109 -13.61 -11.27 -1.69
C LEU A 109 -12.39 -11.66 -0.84
N ASN A 110 -12.26 -12.95 -0.51
CA ASN A 110 -11.10 -13.50 0.18
C ASN A 110 -9.81 -13.49 -0.66
N LYS A 111 -9.89 -13.34 -1.98
CA LYS A 111 -8.74 -13.27 -2.88
C LYS A 111 -8.73 -11.95 -3.67
N PRO A 112 -8.34 -10.83 -3.04
CA PRO A 112 -8.31 -9.52 -3.69
C PRO A 112 -7.37 -9.50 -4.90
N ARG A 113 -7.88 -9.03 -6.03
CA ARG A 113 -7.19 -8.87 -7.33
C ARG A 113 -7.87 -7.76 -8.11
N LEU A 114 -7.13 -7.03 -8.93
CA LEU A 114 -7.67 -5.95 -9.78
C LEU A 114 -8.82 -6.43 -10.68
N ASP A 115 -8.79 -7.69 -11.13
CA ASP A 115 -9.90 -8.29 -11.87
C ASP A 115 -11.23 -8.36 -11.10
N ASN A 116 -11.21 -8.21 -9.78
CA ASN A 116 -12.42 -8.20 -8.96
C ASN A 116 -13.14 -6.85 -8.96
N ILE A 117 -12.49 -5.78 -9.42
CA ILE A 117 -13.00 -4.41 -9.35
C ILE A 117 -12.96 -3.75 -10.72
N LYS A 118 -13.68 -2.62 -10.85
CA LYS A 118 -13.47 -1.72 -11.99
C LYS A 118 -12.25 -0.86 -11.70
N THR A 119 -11.47 -0.58 -12.74
CA THR A 119 -10.27 0.24 -12.63
C THR A 119 -10.27 1.27 -13.74
N ASP A 120 -9.57 2.39 -13.54
CA ASP A 120 -9.37 3.39 -14.60
C ASP A 120 -8.30 2.97 -15.61
N ILE A 121 -7.60 1.85 -15.36
CA ILE A 121 -6.53 1.30 -16.19
C ILE A 121 -7.09 0.55 -17.42
N THR A 122 -8.20 -0.16 -17.22
CA THR A 122 -8.92 -0.89 -18.27
C THR A 122 -10.37 -1.12 -17.87
N SER A 123 -11.25 -1.14 -18.87
CA SER A 123 -12.66 -1.51 -18.70
C SER A 123 -12.85 -3.01 -18.43
N LYS A 124 -11.84 -3.84 -18.73
CA LYS A 124 -11.88 -5.29 -18.54
C LYS A 124 -11.69 -5.67 -17.09
N SER A 125 -12.67 -6.37 -16.54
CA SER A 125 -12.60 -6.99 -15.21
C SER A 125 -13.43 -8.27 -15.19
N ALA A 126 -12.97 -9.28 -14.45
CA ALA A 126 -13.68 -10.55 -14.33
C ALA A 126 -14.94 -10.42 -13.46
N TYR A 127 -14.85 -9.66 -12.37
CA TYR A 127 -15.95 -9.50 -11.40
C TYR A 127 -16.28 -8.03 -11.07
N GLY A 128 -15.62 -7.05 -11.71
CA GLY A 128 -15.82 -5.63 -11.38
C GLY A 128 -17.27 -5.17 -11.47
N SER A 129 -18.04 -5.61 -12.47
CA SER A 129 -19.48 -5.31 -12.56
C SER A 129 -20.30 -5.88 -11.40
N ILE A 130 -19.98 -7.10 -10.96
CA ILE A 130 -20.67 -7.79 -9.87
C ILE A 130 -20.35 -7.10 -8.54
N THR A 131 -19.08 -6.78 -8.29
CA THR A 131 -18.64 -6.08 -7.07
C THR A 131 -19.23 -4.68 -6.99
N THR A 132 -19.25 -3.91 -8.10
CA THR A 132 -19.92 -2.59 -8.15
C THR A 132 -21.42 -2.70 -7.85
N MET A 133 -22.10 -3.68 -8.45
CA MET A 133 -23.51 -3.93 -8.18
C MET A 133 -23.72 -4.30 -6.71
N MET A 134 -22.84 -5.11 -6.13
CA MET A 134 -22.92 -5.50 -4.74
C MET A 134 -22.79 -4.31 -3.79
N LYS A 135 -21.79 -3.46 -4.02
CA LYS A 135 -21.60 -2.22 -3.27
C LYS A 135 -22.86 -1.35 -3.31
N LYS A 136 -23.43 -1.14 -4.51
CA LYS A 136 -24.67 -0.38 -4.69
C LYS A 136 -25.86 -1.00 -3.95
N ASN A 137 -26.02 -2.31 -4.02
CA ASN A 137 -27.15 -3.00 -3.39
C ASN A 137 -27.07 -2.97 -1.87
N ILE A 138 -25.88 -3.23 -1.30
CA ILE A 138 -25.65 -3.13 0.15
C ILE A 138 -25.88 -1.69 0.61
N ALA A 139 -25.41 -0.69 -0.15
CA ALA A 139 -25.59 0.71 0.17
C ALA A 139 -27.06 1.15 0.32
N ILE A 140 -28.03 0.48 -0.31
CA ILE A 140 -29.48 0.76 -0.14
C ILE A 140 -29.92 0.63 1.34
N GLU A 141 -29.21 -0.17 2.13
CA GLU A 141 -29.50 -0.42 3.55
C GLU A 141 -28.82 0.58 4.49
N LEU A 142 -28.06 1.54 3.96
CA LEU A 142 -27.32 2.52 4.75
C LEU A 142 -27.86 3.92 4.48
N ALA A 143 -27.77 4.81 5.48
CA ALA A 143 -28.00 6.23 5.28
C ALA A 143 -26.95 6.83 4.33
N GLU A 144 -27.34 7.82 3.52
CA GLU A 144 -26.49 8.39 2.45
C GLU A 144 -25.23 9.06 3.01
N ASP A 145 -25.34 9.74 4.14
CA ASP A 145 -24.25 10.37 4.86
C ASP A 145 -23.22 9.35 5.38
N ILE A 146 -23.68 8.21 5.90
CA ILE A 146 -22.82 7.09 6.32
C ILE A 146 -22.05 6.52 5.13
N GLN A 147 -22.74 6.28 4.01
CA GLN A 147 -22.11 5.77 2.79
C GLN A 147 -20.98 6.69 2.31
N LYS A 148 -21.28 8.00 2.24
CA LYS A 148 -20.35 9.03 1.77
C LYS A 148 -19.16 9.18 2.71
N SER A 149 -19.41 9.24 4.02
CA SER A 149 -18.35 9.33 5.05
C SER A 149 -17.36 8.17 4.93
N LYS A 150 -17.87 6.94 4.84
CA LYS A 150 -17.04 5.74 4.67
C LYS A 150 -16.24 5.77 3.36
N GLN A 151 -16.86 6.11 2.24
CA GLN A 151 -16.14 6.22 0.96
C GLN A 151 -14.99 7.21 1.03
N VAL A 152 -15.26 8.44 1.52
CA VAL A 152 -14.25 9.49 1.65
C VAL A 152 -13.10 9.05 2.55
N TYR A 153 -13.40 8.39 3.67
CA TYR A 153 -12.36 7.89 4.56
C TYR A 153 -11.47 6.85 3.88
N PHE A 154 -12.05 5.85 3.21
CA PHE A 154 -11.27 4.80 2.53
C PHE A 154 -10.43 5.37 1.37
N GLU A 155 -10.95 6.37 0.64
CA GLU A 155 -10.21 7.11 -0.38
C GLU A 155 -9.02 7.87 0.22
N HIS A 156 -9.23 8.58 1.33
CA HIS A 156 -8.18 9.30 2.04
C HIS A 156 -7.10 8.34 2.58
N LEU A 157 -7.53 7.27 3.24
CA LEU A 157 -6.64 6.23 3.75
C LEU A 157 -5.80 5.64 2.60
N ASN A 158 -6.42 5.25 1.48
CA ASN A 158 -5.67 4.69 0.37
C ASN A 158 -4.68 5.69 -0.23
N SER A 159 -5.10 6.94 -0.45
CA SER A 159 -4.25 8.01 -0.96
C SER A 159 -3.03 8.25 -0.06
N TYR A 160 -3.22 8.27 1.25
CA TYR A 160 -2.12 8.46 2.20
C TYR A 160 -1.10 7.31 2.14
N TRP A 161 -1.56 6.07 2.08
CA TRP A 161 -0.66 4.92 1.89
C TRP A 161 0.07 4.94 0.53
N ASP A 162 -0.61 5.34 -0.54
CA ASP A 162 0.00 5.49 -1.86
C ASP A 162 1.06 6.61 -1.86
N GLN A 163 0.88 7.68 -1.10
CA GLN A 163 1.89 8.72 -0.91
C GLN A 163 3.12 8.19 -0.18
N ILE A 164 2.94 7.44 0.92
CA ILE A 164 4.04 6.76 1.65
C ILE A 164 4.87 5.90 0.70
N VAL A 165 4.21 5.07 -0.11
CA VAL A 165 4.87 4.18 -1.08
C VAL A 165 5.56 4.95 -2.20
N THR A 166 4.94 6.05 -2.68
CA THR A 166 5.54 6.90 -3.72
C THR A 166 6.79 7.60 -3.22
N LYS A 167 6.80 8.09 -1.97
CA LYS A 167 7.97 8.72 -1.37
C LYS A 167 9.19 7.80 -1.25
N LEU A 168 8.98 6.49 -1.13
CA LEU A 168 10.08 5.52 -1.22
C LEU A 168 10.70 5.45 -2.62
N PHE A 169 9.90 5.62 -3.68
CA PHE A 169 10.42 5.69 -5.04
C PHE A 169 11.20 6.99 -5.26
N ASP A 170 10.65 8.12 -4.81
CA ASP A 170 11.35 9.41 -4.85
C ASP A 170 12.73 9.29 -4.17
N TYR A 171 12.78 8.67 -2.98
CA TYR A 171 14.02 8.50 -2.21
C TYR A 171 15.12 7.80 -3.01
N VAL A 172 14.84 6.67 -3.65
CA VAL A 172 15.85 5.90 -4.40
C VAL A 172 16.33 6.56 -5.68
N MET A 173 15.57 7.56 -6.16
CA MET A 173 15.91 8.35 -7.35
C MET A 173 16.51 9.72 -7.02
N THR A 174 16.69 10.07 -5.74
CA THR A 174 17.33 11.35 -5.36
C THR A 174 18.81 11.39 -5.74
N ASP A 175 19.32 12.57 -6.09
CA ASP A 175 20.76 12.78 -6.36
C ASP A 175 21.65 12.26 -5.23
N ARG A 176 21.20 12.41 -3.98
CA ARG A 176 21.91 11.88 -2.80
C ARG A 176 22.01 10.36 -2.85
N ALA A 177 20.91 9.65 -3.13
CA ALA A 177 20.91 8.20 -3.24
C ALA A 177 21.69 7.71 -4.48
N LEU A 178 21.68 8.47 -5.58
CA LEU A 178 22.46 8.17 -6.78
C LEU A 178 23.97 8.40 -6.57
N CYS A 179 24.36 9.37 -5.75
CA CYS A 179 25.76 9.68 -5.41
C CYS A 179 26.35 8.71 -4.37
N ASP A 180 25.57 8.32 -3.36
CA ASP A 180 25.97 7.31 -2.37
C ASP A 180 24.93 6.19 -2.22
N PRO A 181 24.90 5.24 -3.19
CA PRO A 181 23.96 4.13 -3.14
C PRO A 181 24.16 3.22 -1.94
N ALA A 182 25.38 3.11 -1.40
CA ALA A 182 25.68 2.20 -0.30
C ALA A 182 24.99 2.67 1.00
N THR A 183 25.02 3.96 1.29
CA THR A 183 24.32 4.55 2.44
C THR A 183 22.82 4.47 2.27
N ALA A 184 22.30 4.77 1.07
CA ALA A 184 20.87 4.65 0.79
C ALA A 184 20.35 3.21 0.97
N LEU A 185 21.16 2.22 0.62
CA LEU A 185 20.80 0.81 0.79
C LEU A 185 20.73 0.39 2.25
N LYS A 186 21.68 0.87 3.08
CA LYS A 186 21.64 0.68 4.54
C LYS A 186 20.39 1.30 5.16
N GLU A 187 19.96 2.47 4.68
CA GLU A 187 18.74 3.12 5.17
C GLU A 187 17.48 2.35 4.75
N LEU A 188 17.37 1.87 3.51
CA LEU A 188 16.26 1.01 3.09
C LEU A 188 16.19 -0.29 3.91
N GLU A 189 17.35 -0.90 4.19
CA GLU A 189 17.43 -2.11 5.01
C GLU A 189 17.01 -1.82 6.47
N ARG A 190 17.46 -0.70 7.05
CA ARG A 190 17.00 -0.24 8.36
C ARG A 190 15.48 -0.10 8.38
N ILE A 191 14.91 0.57 7.37
CA ILE A 191 13.45 0.75 7.24
C ILE A 191 12.76 -0.62 7.20
N ARG A 192 13.20 -1.51 6.30
CA ARG A 192 12.64 -2.85 6.15
C ARG A 192 12.64 -3.61 7.48
N VAL A 193 13.79 -3.70 8.13
CA VAL A 193 13.94 -4.40 9.42
C VAL A 193 13.05 -3.77 10.49
N PHE A 194 12.95 -2.43 10.55
CA PHE A 194 12.05 -1.78 11.48
C PHE A 194 10.59 -2.13 11.21
N LEU A 195 10.13 -2.03 9.96
CA LEU A 195 8.77 -2.36 9.57
C LEU A 195 8.43 -3.82 9.87
N GLU A 196 9.33 -4.75 9.57
CA GLU A 196 9.11 -6.18 9.86
C GLU A 196 9.07 -6.46 11.36
N THR A 197 10.07 -5.97 12.11
CA THR A 197 10.29 -6.38 13.50
C THR A 197 9.54 -5.54 14.53
N ARG A 198 9.25 -4.26 14.22
CA ARG A 198 8.61 -3.31 15.14
C ARG A 198 7.19 -2.95 14.74
N VAL A 199 6.76 -3.23 13.52
CA VAL A 199 5.38 -2.96 13.08
C VAL A 199 4.65 -4.27 12.74
N LEU A 200 5.05 -4.96 11.67
CA LEU A 200 4.35 -6.12 11.15
C LEU A 200 4.27 -7.28 12.15
N SER A 201 5.36 -7.56 12.88
CA SER A 201 5.40 -8.64 13.90
C SER A 201 4.51 -8.36 15.12
N ARG A 202 4.25 -7.08 15.39
CA ARG A 202 3.45 -6.62 16.54
C ARG A 202 1.97 -6.54 16.21
N LEU A 203 1.62 -6.36 14.94
CA LEU A 203 0.25 -6.42 14.47
C LEU A 203 -0.38 -7.81 14.68
N PRO A 204 -1.68 -7.88 15.03
CA PRO A 204 -2.40 -9.13 15.17
C PRO A 204 -2.24 -10.07 13.97
N ASN A 205 -1.99 -11.36 14.24
CA ASN A 205 -1.82 -12.40 13.21
C ASN A 205 -3.11 -13.18 12.90
N LYS A 206 -4.17 -12.97 13.68
CA LYS A 206 -5.47 -13.64 13.54
C LYS A 206 -6.57 -12.58 13.61
N SER A 207 -7.75 -12.90 13.08
CA SER A 207 -8.95 -12.10 13.35
C SER A 207 -9.09 -11.90 14.85
N LEU A 208 -9.12 -10.63 15.22
CA LEU A 208 -9.50 -10.22 16.56
C LEU A 208 -11.01 -10.45 16.66
N LYS A 209 -11.45 -11.17 17.69
CA LYS A 209 -12.88 -11.28 18.01
C LYS A 209 -13.33 -9.99 18.71
N LEU A 210 -13.29 -8.89 17.97
CA LEU A 210 -13.80 -7.61 18.44
C LEU A 210 -15.32 -7.61 18.33
N PRO A 211 -16.03 -7.03 19.30
CA PRO A 211 -17.47 -6.88 19.20
C PRO A 211 -17.83 -5.99 18.01
N TYR A 212 -18.90 -6.32 17.31
CA TYR A 212 -19.44 -5.46 16.27
C TYR A 212 -20.09 -4.22 16.87
N LYS A 213 -19.62 -3.04 16.44
CA LYS A 213 -20.14 -1.72 16.84
C LYS A 213 -21.12 -1.14 15.82
N GLU A 214 -21.15 -1.70 14.61
CA GLU A 214 -21.98 -1.25 13.48
C GLU A 214 -22.95 -2.36 13.03
N SER A 215 -23.92 -2.04 12.16
CA SER A 215 -24.85 -3.06 11.63
C SER A 215 -24.16 -4.05 10.68
N ALA A 216 -24.81 -5.20 10.45
CA ALA A 216 -24.29 -6.23 9.53
C ALA A 216 -24.04 -5.69 8.10
N PHE A 217 -24.90 -4.77 7.63
CA PHE A 217 -24.74 -4.14 6.32
C PHE A 217 -23.59 -3.14 6.30
N GLU A 218 -23.43 -2.34 7.36
CA GLU A 218 -22.32 -1.39 7.50
C GLU A 218 -20.96 -2.07 7.55
N ILE A 219 -20.83 -3.14 8.35
CA ILE A 219 -19.59 -3.92 8.41
C ILE A 219 -19.29 -4.56 7.07
N PHE A 220 -20.28 -5.16 6.42
CA PHE A 220 -20.04 -5.77 5.12
C PHE A 220 -19.71 -4.74 4.04
N TYR A 221 -20.26 -3.53 4.14
CA TYR A 221 -19.87 -2.40 3.29
C TYR A 221 -18.41 -2.00 3.52
N ASN A 222 -17.93 -1.97 4.77
CA ASN A 222 -16.51 -1.76 5.09
C ASN A 222 -15.63 -2.86 4.45
N ILE A 223 -16.07 -4.12 4.48
CA ILE A 223 -15.36 -5.24 3.82
C ILE A 223 -15.26 -5.02 2.31
N LEU A 224 -16.33 -4.52 1.66
CA LEU A 224 -16.31 -4.23 0.23
C LEU A 224 -15.35 -3.08 -0.11
N LEU A 225 -15.34 -1.99 0.67
CA LEU A 225 -14.40 -0.88 0.48
C LEU A 225 -12.95 -1.33 0.73
N SER A 226 -12.72 -2.11 1.78
CA SER A 226 -11.42 -2.72 2.09
C SER A 226 -10.94 -3.60 0.93
N HIS A 227 -11.84 -4.39 0.35
CA HIS A 227 -11.53 -5.23 -0.79
C HIS A 227 -11.08 -4.41 -2.00
N GLU A 228 -11.76 -3.29 -2.31
CA GLU A 228 -11.38 -2.41 -3.41
C GLU A 228 -9.95 -1.87 -3.24
N VAL A 229 -9.60 -1.42 -2.03
CA VAL A 229 -8.24 -0.96 -1.71
C VAL A 229 -7.21 -2.09 -1.84
N LEU A 230 -7.49 -3.25 -1.25
CA LEU A 230 -6.56 -4.37 -1.21
C LEU A 230 -6.32 -5.04 -2.58
N CYS A 231 -7.24 -4.88 -3.54
CA CYS A 231 -7.07 -5.46 -4.88
C CYS A 231 -5.81 -4.94 -5.57
N ASN A 232 -5.52 -3.65 -5.46
CA ASN A 232 -4.32 -3.05 -6.03
C ASN A 232 -3.06 -3.49 -5.29
N ASP A 233 -3.08 -3.45 -3.96
CA ASP A 233 -1.93 -3.83 -3.12
C ASP A 233 -1.53 -5.30 -3.32
N ALA A 234 -2.52 -6.20 -3.34
CA ALA A 234 -2.28 -7.63 -3.52
C ALA A 234 -1.65 -7.94 -4.87
N ASP A 235 -2.09 -7.26 -5.93
CA ASP A 235 -1.50 -7.43 -7.26
C ASP A 235 -0.13 -6.77 -7.39
N ARG A 236 0.13 -5.63 -6.73
CA ARG A 236 1.48 -5.05 -6.66
C ARG A 236 2.49 -5.99 -5.99
N VAL A 237 2.12 -6.61 -4.88
CA VAL A 237 2.95 -7.63 -4.20
C VAL A 237 3.19 -8.82 -5.14
N ASN A 238 2.12 -9.31 -5.78
CA ASN A 238 2.19 -10.41 -6.75
C ASN A 238 3.13 -10.08 -7.92
N ILE A 239 3.08 -8.85 -8.43
CA ILE A 239 3.95 -8.33 -9.48
C ILE A 239 5.41 -8.29 -9.00
N ASN A 240 5.67 -7.71 -7.83
CA ASN A 240 7.03 -7.57 -7.28
C ASN A 240 7.74 -8.92 -7.08
N TYR A 241 7.00 -9.98 -6.71
CA TYR A 241 7.58 -11.32 -6.56
C TYR A 241 7.78 -12.07 -7.88
N LYS A 242 7.06 -11.70 -8.95
CA LYS A 242 7.04 -12.43 -10.23
C LYS A 242 7.87 -11.78 -11.32
N ILE A 243 8.09 -10.47 -11.24
CA ILE A 243 8.96 -9.77 -12.19
C ILE A 243 10.41 -9.97 -11.78
N SER A 244 11.16 -10.65 -12.63
CA SER A 244 12.62 -10.69 -12.54
C SER A 244 13.20 -9.31 -12.82
N LEU A 245 14.16 -8.91 -11.99
CA LEU A 245 15.08 -7.83 -12.33
C LEU A 245 16.20 -8.43 -13.18
N ASP A 246 16.34 -7.95 -14.42
CA ASP A 246 17.44 -8.36 -15.29
C ASP A 246 18.80 -7.97 -14.70
N ASP A 247 19.87 -8.62 -15.19
CA ASP A 247 21.23 -8.30 -14.75
C ASP A 247 21.54 -6.80 -14.95
N PRO A 248 22.24 -6.18 -13.97
CA PRO A 248 22.56 -4.76 -14.05
C PRO A 248 23.47 -4.49 -15.25
N PRO A 249 23.30 -3.33 -15.93
CA PRO A 249 24.21 -2.93 -16.98
C PRO A 249 25.61 -2.60 -16.42
N THR A 250 26.58 -2.46 -17.32
CA THR A 250 27.93 -2.04 -16.92
C THR A 250 27.94 -0.61 -16.37
N LYS A 251 28.88 -0.30 -15.47
CA LYS A 251 29.03 1.07 -14.93
C LYS A 251 29.23 2.11 -16.05
N GLN A 252 29.99 1.77 -17.08
CA GLN A 252 30.19 2.62 -18.26
C GLN A 252 28.87 2.92 -18.98
N TYR A 253 28.00 1.93 -19.13
CA TYR A 253 26.67 2.15 -19.70
C TYR A 253 25.86 3.11 -18.83
N SER A 254 25.84 2.93 -17.51
CA SER A 254 25.08 3.80 -16.61
C SER A 254 25.58 5.26 -16.62
N GLU A 255 26.89 5.47 -16.73
CA GLU A 255 27.47 6.82 -16.90
C GLU A 255 27.02 7.48 -18.21
N ILE A 256 26.94 6.71 -19.29
CA ILE A 256 26.39 7.18 -20.57
C ILE A 256 24.89 7.48 -20.42
N PHE A 257 24.11 6.59 -19.81
CA PHE A 257 22.68 6.78 -19.63
C PHE A 257 22.38 8.09 -18.89
N LYS A 258 23.02 8.31 -17.73
CA LYS A 258 22.90 9.57 -16.95
C LYS A 258 23.28 10.80 -17.77
N LYS A 259 24.33 10.73 -18.58
CA LYS A 259 24.79 11.85 -19.42
C LYS A 259 23.77 12.24 -20.50
N TYR A 260 22.89 11.34 -20.92
CA TYR A 260 21.96 11.54 -22.04
C TYR A 260 20.49 11.39 -21.64
N GLU A 261 20.19 11.20 -20.36
CA GLU A 261 18.85 10.95 -19.82
C GLU A 261 17.84 12.03 -20.24
N GLU A 262 18.22 13.31 -20.11
CA GLU A 262 17.34 14.45 -20.41
C GLU A 262 17.67 15.18 -21.72
N LYS A 263 18.59 14.64 -22.53
CA LYS A 263 19.12 15.37 -23.69
C LYS A 263 18.23 15.37 -24.92
N PHE A 264 17.35 14.38 -25.05
CA PHE A 264 16.58 14.17 -26.26
C PHE A 264 15.10 13.93 -25.94
N VAL A 265 14.25 14.44 -26.82
CA VAL A 265 12.81 14.17 -26.83
C VAL A 265 12.48 13.45 -28.14
N VAL A 266 11.79 12.31 -28.02
CA VAL A 266 11.37 11.48 -29.15
C VAL A 266 9.89 11.72 -29.40
N THR A 267 9.57 12.40 -30.50
CA THR A 267 8.19 12.53 -30.98
C THR A 267 7.79 11.30 -31.79
N SER A 268 6.50 10.96 -31.82
CA SER A 268 5.98 9.81 -32.59
C SER A 268 6.41 9.83 -34.06
N GLU A 269 6.45 11.01 -34.68
CA GLU A 269 6.88 11.19 -36.08
C GLU A 269 8.33 10.77 -36.32
N LYS A 270 9.21 10.90 -35.32
CA LYS A 270 10.64 10.56 -35.42
C LYS A 270 10.93 9.08 -35.20
N ILE A 271 10.01 8.32 -34.59
CA ILE A 271 10.21 6.90 -34.25
C ILE A 271 10.62 6.06 -35.48
N PRO A 272 9.94 6.15 -36.65
CA PRO A 272 10.33 5.39 -37.83
C PRO A 272 11.72 5.75 -38.37
N GLU A 273 12.09 7.03 -38.29
CA GLU A 273 13.38 7.53 -38.75
C GLU A 273 14.52 7.00 -37.88
N ILE A 274 14.34 7.02 -36.54
CA ILE A 274 15.29 6.47 -35.57
C ILE A 274 15.56 5.00 -35.90
N LEU A 275 14.51 4.18 -36.07
CA LEU A 275 14.65 2.76 -36.40
C LEU A 275 15.46 2.54 -37.68
N LYS A 276 15.20 3.36 -38.72
CA LYS A 276 15.92 3.27 -40.00
C LYS A 276 17.40 3.56 -39.81
N LYS A 277 17.76 4.61 -39.06
CA LYS A 277 19.14 5.03 -38.83
C LYS A 277 19.94 4.05 -37.97
N ILE A 278 19.34 3.51 -36.90
CA ILE A 278 20.03 2.55 -36.02
C ILE A 278 20.25 1.18 -36.67
N CYS A 279 19.42 0.79 -37.65
CA CYS A 279 19.51 -0.50 -38.34
C CYS A 279 20.44 -0.48 -39.57
N ILE A 280 21.19 0.61 -39.82
CA ILE A 280 22.17 0.67 -40.90
C ILE A 280 23.27 -0.37 -40.68
N LYS A 281 23.65 -1.10 -41.73
CA LYS A 281 24.76 -2.04 -41.70
C LYS A 281 26.09 -1.28 -41.73
N GLY A 282 26.96 -1.56 -40.76
CA GLY A 282 28.28 -0.93 -40.65
C GLY A 282 28.39 0.03 -39.47
N PRO A 283 29.55 0.70 -39.32
CA PRO A 283 29.72 1.75 -38.31
C PRO A 283 28.80 2.94 -38.60
N ILE A 284 28.29 3.56 -37.54
CA ILE A 284 27.46 4.75 -37.62
C ILE A 284 28.38 5.96 -37.43
N GLU A 285 28.44 6.85 -38.42
CA GLU A 285 29.26 8.06 -38.38
C GLU A 285 28.64 9.17 -37.50
N ASP A 286 27.31 9.19 -37.42
CA ASP A 286 26.55 10.10 -36.56
C ASP A 286 26.68 9.66 -35.09
N SER A 287 27.38 10.47 -34.31
CA SER A 287 27.66 10.17 -32.90
C SER A 287 26.39 10.03 -32.06
N ASP A 288 25.35 10.81 -32.35
CA ASP A 288 24.11 10.77 -31.57
C ASP A 288 23.33 9.50 -31.88
N ILE A 289 23.27 9.10 -33.15
CA ILE A 289 22.64 7.83 -33.55
C ILE A 289 23.41 6.61 -32.99
N ASP A 290 24.75 6.67 -32.96
CA ASP A 290 25.56 5.63 -32.34
C ASP A 290 25.29 5.52 -30.82
N ILE A 291 25.15 6.65 -30.13
CA ILE A 291 24.76 6.69 -28.71
C ILE A 291 23.36 6.12 -28.52
N ILE A 292 22.38 6.54 -29.33
CA ILE A 292 20.99 6.05 -29.26
C ILE A 292 20.96 4.52 -29.40
N LYS A 293 21.67 4.00 -30.39
CA LYS A 293 21.80 2.56 -30.64
C LYS A 293 22.44 1.83 -29.47
N LYS A 294 23.55 2.35 -28.93
CA LYS A 294 24.22 1.78 -27.74
C LYS A 294 23.30 1.79 -26.53
N MET A 295 22.51 2.85 -26.33
CA MET A 295 21.57 2.94 -25.23
C MET A 295 20.44 1.92 -25.34
N MET A 296 19.89 1.70 -26.54
CA MET A 296 18.81 0.72 -26.75
C MET A 296 19.25 -0.75 -26.71
N THR A 297 20.47 -1.05 -27.14
CA THR A 297 20.90 -2.44 -27.40
C THR A 297 22.10 -2.90 -26.59
N GLY A 298 22.84 -1.97 -25.97
CA GLY A 298 24.14 -2.25 -25.36
C GLY A 298 25.23 -2.61 -26.36
N LYS A 299 24.99 -2.51 -27.67
CA LYS A 299 25.88 -3.02 -28.73
C LYS A 299 26.24 -1.95 -29.76
N THR A 300 27.49 -2.01 -30.23
CA THR A 300 27.99 -1.17 -31.34
C THR A 300 27.70 -1.79 -32.71
N LEU A 301 27.57 -3.12 -32.82
CA LEU A 301 27.20 -3.82 -34.05
C LEU A 301 25.98 -4.69 -33.79
N LEU A 302 25.01 -4.67 -34.72
CA LEU A 302 23.76 -5.41 -34.61
C LEU A 302 23.79 -6.60 -35.57
N ASP A 303 23.43 -7.78 -35.07
CA ASP A 303 23.16 -8.93 -35.92
C ASP A 303 21.71 -8.94 -36.44
N ALA A 304 21.36 -9.96 -37.22
CA ALA A 304 20.01 -10.09 -37.78
C ALA A 304 18.91 -10.30 -36.71
N VAL A 305 19.27 -10.91 -35.57
CA VAL A 305 18.35 -11.14 -34.45
C VAL A 305 18.10 -9.83 -33.71
N ASP A 306 19.14 -9.03 -33.48
CA ASP A 306 19.05 -7.70 -32.88
C ASP A 306 18.13 -6.79 -33.70
N VAL A 307 18.33 -6.74 -35.02
CA VAL A 307 17.47 -5.95 -35.93
C VAL A 307 16.02 -6.43 -35.89
N LYS A 308 15.79 -7.75 -35.80
CA LYS A 308 14.44 -8.32 -35.66
C LYS A 308 13.79 -7.92 -34.34
N ASN A 309 14.53 -7.94 -33.24
CA ASN A 309 14.06 -7.55 -31.91
C ASN A 309 13.76 -6.05 -31.83
N LEU A 310 14.60 -5.20 -32.41
CA LEU A 310 14.33 -3.75 -32.51
C LEU A 310 13.06 -3.47 -33.31
N LYS A 311 12.89 -4.11 -34.47
CA LYS A 311 11.66 -3.97 -35.27
C LYS A 311 10.42 -4.39 -34.48
N PHE A 312 10.53 -5.43 -33.67
CA PHE A 312 9.44 -5.84 -32.77
C PHE A 312 9.18 -4.77 -31.69
N ALA A 313 10.21 -4.28 -31.01
CA ALA A 313 10.07 -3.30 -29.95
C ALA A 313 9.45 -1.99 -30.48
N PHE A 314 9.96 -1.45 -31.58
CA PHE A 314 9.44 -0.25 -32.22
C PHE A 314 7.98 -0.39 -32.68
N LYS A 315 7.53 -1.62 -32.99
CA LYS A 315 6.12 -1.86 -33.34
C LYS A 315 5.17 -1.68 -32.14
N TYR A 316 5.63 -1.94 -30.91
CA TYR A 316 4.78 -1.98 -29.71
C TYR A 316 5.13 -0.93 -28.65
N VAL A 317 6.17 -0.12 -28.89
CA VAL A 317 6.64 0.89 -27.93
C VAL A 317 5.59 1.94 -27.62
N GLU A 318 4.87 2.45 -28.62
CA GLU A 318 3.80 3.43 -28.40
C GLU A 318 2.63 2.84 -27.60
N THR A 319 2.30 1.57 -27.80
CA THR A 319 1.28 0.88 -26.98
C THR A 319 1.71 0.83 -25.51
N LEU A 320 2.95 0.43 -25.26
CA LEU A 320 3.49 0.33 -23.90
C LEU A 320 3.60 1.71 -23.23
N LEU A 321 4.06 2.73 -23.97
CA LEU A 321 4.15 4.10 -23.47
C LEU A 321 2.78 4.73 -23.24
N GLY A 322 1.78 4.44 -24.07
CA GLY A 322 0.39 4.86 -23.83
C GLY A 322 -0.21 4.23 -22.57
N TRP A 323 0.15 2.98 -22.25
CA TRP A 323 -0.20 2.40 -20.96
C TRP A 323 0.52 3.09 -19.79
N PHE A 324 1.81 3.40 -19.97
CA PHE A 324 2.58 4.12 -18.95
C PHE A 324 1.98 5.51 -18.68
N GLU A 325 1.66 6.26 -19.73
CA GLU A 325 0.97 7.55 -19.69
C GLU A 325 -0.33 7.49 -18.88
N ASN A 326 -1.21 6.53 -19.23
CA ASN A 326 -2.50 6.38 -18.55
C ASN A 326 -2.35 5.96 -17.08
N VAL A 327 -1.51 4.96 -16.79
CA VAL A 327 -1.35 4.43 -15.42
C VAL A 327 -0.64 5.44 -14.51
N LYS A 328 0.37 6.16 -15.02
CA LYS A 328 1.15 7.12 -14.25
C LYS A 328 0.58 8.54 -14.27
N LYS A 329 -0.44 8.80 -15.11
CA LYS A 329 -1.04 10.13 -15.30
C LYS A 329 0.02 11.16 -15.70
N ILE A 330 0.94 10.75 -16.58
CA ILE A 330 1.98 11.62 -17.16
C ILE A 330 1.43 12.18 -18.47
N ASP A 331 1.87 13.37 -18.87
CA ASP A 331 1.55 13.96 -20.17
C ASP A 331 2.74 13.76 -21.12
N PHE A 332 2.52 13.03 -22.23
CA PHE A 332 3.51 12.87 -23.30
C PHE A 332 3.16 13.63 -24.58
N SER A 333 2.31 14.66 -24.51
CA SER A 333 1.90 15.46 -25.66
C SER A 333 3.06 16.13 -26.40
N GLU A 334 4.13 16.51 -25.70
CA GLU A 334 5.35 17.08 -26.30
C GLU A 334 6.36 16.03 -26.81
N GLY A 335 6.06 14.73 -26.60
CA GLY A 335 6.91 13.60 -26.95
C GLY A 335 7.49 12.89 -25.71
N TYR A 336 8.22 11.82 -25.97
CA TYR A 336 8.78 10.97 -24.93
C TYR A 336 10.18 11.43 -24.54
N ASN A 337 10.45 11.56 -23.24
CA ASN A 337 11.83 11.65 -22.77
C ASN A 337 12.61 10.41 -23.25
N PHE A 338 13.79 10.64 -23.82
CA PHE A 338 14.58 9.60 -24.46
C PHE A 338 14.99 8.45 -23.53
N SER A 339 15.22 8.74 -22.25
CA SER A 339 15.51 7.71 -21.24
C SER A 339 14.34 6.74 -21.04
N ILE A 340 13.11 7.26 -20.99
CA ILE A 340 11.87 6.47 -20.89
C ILE A 340 11.65 5.68 -22.17
N PHE A 341 11.81 6.31 -23.34
CA PHE A 341 11.68 5.64 -24.64
C PHE A 341 12.67 4.47 -24.78
N THR A 342 13.95 4.71 -24.47
CA THR A 342 15.01 3.70 -24.48
C THR A 342 14.69 2.54 -23.54
N THR A 343 14.26 2.87 -22.31
CA THR A 343 13.87 1.88 -21.30
C THR A 343 12.73 0.98 -21.80
N ALA A 344 11.73 1.55 -22.46
CA ALA A 344 10.63 0.78 -23.05
C ALA A 344 11.10 -0.14 -24.19
N ILE A 345 11.99 0.34 -25.06
CA ILE A 345 12.58 -0.49 -26.12
C ILE A 345 13.35 -1.67 -25.53
N GLN A 346 14.19 -1.44 -24.52
CA GLN A 346 14.97 -2.49 -23.87
C GLN A 346 14.07 -3.55 -23.22
N GLU A 347 13.03 -3.14 -22.51
CA GLU A 347 12.08 -4.06 -21.88
C GLU A 347 11.33 -4.90 -22.90
N LEU A 348 10.89 -4.29 -24.01
CA LEU A 348 10.23 -5.03 -25.09
C LEU A 348 11.16 -6.06 -25.73
N ILE A 349 12.45 -5.74 -25.89
CA ILE A 349 13.46 -6.68 -26.40
C ILE A 349 13.66 -7.82 -25.40
N SER A 350 13.87 -7.50 -24.10
CA SER A 350 14.13 -8.50 -23.06
C SER A 350 12.97 -9.48 -22.91
N VAL A 351 11.74 -8.96 -22.77
CA VAL A 351 10.52 -9.78 -22.64
C VAL A 351 10.30 -10.66 -23.89
N ASN A 352 10.62 -10.14 -25.08
CA ASN A 352 10.53 -10.92 -26.32
C ASN A 352 11.56 -12.05 -26.40
N ALA A 353 12.81 -11.76 -26.02
CA ALA A 353 13.88 -12.75 -26.00
C ALA A 353 13.61 -13.86 -24.97
N ASN A 354 13.15 -13.49 -23.78
CA ASN A 354 12.94 -14.39 -22.65
C ASN A 354 11.56 -15.08 -22.67
N LYS A 355 10.66 -14.67 -23.58
CA LYS A 355 9.28 -15.18 -23.70
C LYS A 355 8.53 -15.12 -22.37
N GLU A 356 8.65 -14.01 -21.66
CA GLU A 356 8.14 -13.91 -20.30
C GLU A 356 6.62 -14.12 -20.22
N ILE A 357 6.21 -14.74 -19.12
CA ILE A 357 4.84 -15.08 -18.80
C ILE A 357 4.49 -14.45 -17.46
N PHE A 358 3.33 -13.79 -17.41
CA PHE A 358 2.76 -13.29 -16.17
C PHE A 358 1.59 -14.16 -15.72
N VAL A 359 1.49 -14.40 -14.41
CA VAL A 359 0.45 -15.25 -13.82
C VAL A 359 -0.59 -14.38 -13.11
N ASN A 360 -1.74 -14.17 -13.75
CA ASN A 360 -2.92 -13.54 -13.17
C ASN A 360 -3.84 -14.59 -12.55
N ASP A 361 -3.87 -14.67 -11.22
CA ASP A 361 -4.46 -15.78 -10.47
C ASP A 361 -5.74 -15.42 -9.72
N PHE A 362 -6.57 -14.51 -10.24
CA PHE A 362 -7.89 -14.23 -9.64
C PHE A 362 -8.75 -15.49 -9.48
N TYR A 363 -9.68 -15.44 -8.53
CA TYR A 363 -10.45 -16.62 -8.16
C TYR A 363 -11.26 -17.18 -9.34
N GLY A 364 -11.07 -18.47 -9.61
CA GLY A 364 -11.76 -19.17 -10.71
C GLY A 364 -11.14 -18.96 -12.09
N ASN A 365 -10.00 -18.27 -12.21
CA ASN A 365 -9.24 -18.25 -13.47
C ASN A 365 -8.56 -19.60 -13.70
N LYS A 366 -8.91 -20.28 -14.79
CA LYS A 366 -8.27 -21.54 -15.21
C LYS A 366 -7.01 -21.33 -16.06
N TYR A 367 -6.88 -20.15 -16.69
CA TYR A 367 -5.78 -19.80 -17.60
C TYR A 367 -5.02 -18.62 -17.01
N THR A 368 -4.26 -18.91 -15.96
CA THR A 368 -3.58 -17.88 -15.17
C THR A 368 -2.32 -17.35 -15.85
N ALA A 369 -1.60 -18.21 -16.57
CA ALA A 369 -0.37 -17.88 -17.29
C ALA A 369 -0.66 -17.24 -18.65
N LYS A 370 -0.19 -16.01 -18.86
CA LYS A 370 -0.31 -15.28 -20.13
C LYS A 370 1.05 -14.73 -20.56
N SER A 371 1.34 -14.85 -21.85
CA SER A 371 2.54 -14.22 -22.43
C SER A 371 2.41 -12.70 -22.38
N MET A 372 3.42 -12.03 -21.83
CA MET A 372 3.49 -10.57 -21.75
C MET A 372 3.45 -9.91 -23.15
N ILE A 373 4.02 -10.57 -24.17
CA ILE A 373 3.99 -10.14 -25.56
C ILE A 373 2.58 -10.24 -26.15
N SER A 374 1.85 -11.29 -25.82
CA SER A 374 0.47 -11.45 -26.30
C SER A 374 -0.43 -10.33 -25.77
N ALA A 375 -0.13 -9.82 -24.57
CA ALA A 375 -0.86 -8.70 -24.01
C ALA A 375 -0.69 -7.44 -24.88
N LEU A 376 0.53 -7.10 -25.29
CA LEU A 376 0.77 -5.93 -26.17
C LEU A 376 -0.03 -5.98 -27.47
N LYS A 377 -0.24 -7.18 -28.02
CA LYS A 377 -1.05 -7.37 -29.24
C LYS A 377 -2.54 -7.11 -29.03
N ASN A 378 -3.03 -7.30 -27.82
CA ASN A 378 -4.44 -7.08 -27.46
C ASN A 378 -4.73 -5.61 -27.10
N GLY A 379 -3.70 -4.76 -27.01
CA GLY A 379 -3.85 -3.32 -26.78
C GLY A 379 -4.68 -3.00 -25.53
N GLU A 380 -5.76 -2.23 -25.70
CA GLU A 380 -6.55 -1.74 -24.56
C GLU A 380 -7.34 -2.82 -23.81
N GLU A 381 -7.63 -3.97 -24.43
CA GLU A 381 -8.41 -5.07 -23.84
C GLU A 381 -7.59 -5.98 -22.89
N VAL A 382 -6.40 -5.53 -22.50
CA VAL A 382 -5.52 -6.23 -21.55
C VAL A 382 -5.99 -6.01 -20.12
N GLU A 383 -5.82 -7.02 -19.27
CA GLU A 383 -6.15 -6.93 -17.84
C GLU A 383 -5.27 -5.91 -17.10
N ALA A 384 -5.84 -5.21 -16.13
CA ALA A 384 -5.18 -4.13 -15.38
C ALA A 384 -3.84 -4.57 -14.78
N VAL A 385 -3.81 -5.76 -14.16
CA VAL A 385 -2.61 -6.32 -13.52
C VAL A 385 -1.45 -6.52 -14.51
N ILE A 386 -1.74 -6.84 -15.77
CA ILE A 386 -0.68 -7.02 -16.77
C ILE A 386 -0.13 -5.67 -17.24
N LYS A 387 -1.00 -4.66 -17.41
CA LYS A 387 -0.53 -3.28 -17.69
C LYS A 387 0.35 -2.78 -16.54
N GLN A 388 -0.07 -2.98 -15.29
CA GLN A 388 0.75 -2.62 -14.12
C GLN A 388 2.07 -3.39 -14.07
N ALA A 389 2.09 -4.69 -14.40
CA ALA A 389 3.31 -5.47 -14.46
C ALA A 389 4.32 -4.87 -15.45
N TRP A 390 3.86 -4.49 -16.63
CA TRP A 390 4.69 -3.78 -17.62
C TRP A 390 5.24 -2.45 -17.07
N ILE A 391 4.43 -1.66 -16.37
CA ILE A 391 4.87 -0.39 -15.78
C ILE A 391 5.96 -0.62 -14.72
N ASN A 392 5.79 -1.62 -13.85
CA ASN A 392 6.82 -1.97 -12.87
C ASN A 392 8.12 -2.45 -13.54
N LYS A 393 8.05 -3.18 -14.67
CA LYS A 393 9.24 -3.55 -15.45
C LYS A 393 9.97 -2.31 -15.96
N LEU A 394 9.26 -1.31 -16.47
CA LEU A 394 9.84 -0.04 -16.92
C LEU A 394 10.55 0.70 -15.79
N GLU A 395 9.90 0.87 -14.64
CA GLU A 395 10.51 1.52 -13.47
C GLU A 395 11.79 0.81 -13.01
N ASN A 396 11.74 -0.53 -12.99
CA ASN A 396 12.88 -1.34 -12.58
C ASN A 396 14.05 -1.24 -13.57
N ARG A 397 13.76 -1.27 -14.88
CA ARG A 397 14.78 -1.07 -15.92
C ARG A 397 15.39 0.31 -15.85
N TYR A 398 14.56 1.34 -15.67
CA TYR A 398 15.02 2.71 -15.55
C TYR A 398 16.02 2.86 -14.41
N ALA A 399 15.66 2.36 -13.23
CA ALA A 399 16.56 2.32 -12.07
C ALA A 399 17.85 1.54 -12.35
N SER A 400 17.74 0.40 -13.04
CA SER A 400 18.89 -0.42 -13.41
C SER A 400 19.82 0.33 -14.38
N ASN A 401 19.27 1.03 -15.36
CA ASN A 401 20.02 1.88 -16.30
C ASN A 401 20.78 3.00 -15.59
N LEU A 402 20.20 3.59 -14.55
CA LEU A 402 20.87 4.56 -13.67
C LEU A 402 21.96 3.95 -12.76
N GLY A 403 22.14 2.62 -12.80
CA GLY A 403 23.13 1.92 -11.97
C GLY A 403 22.68 1.71 -10.52
N VAL A 404 21.38 1.84 -10.22
CA VAL A 404 20.81 1.70 -8.88
C VAL A 404 19.90 0.48 -8.72
N HIS A 405 20.30 -0.61 -9.39
CA HIS A 405 19.61 -1.90 -9.38
C HIS A 405 19.34 -2.47 -7.98
N GLU A 406 20.33 -2.44 -7.09
CA GLU A 406 20.16 -2.97 -5.74
C GLU A 406 19.26 -2.06 -4.87
N LEU A 407 19.24 -0.74 -5.13
CA LEU A 407 18.33 0.18 -4.44
C LEU A 407 16.88 -0.08 -4.82
N ILE A 408 16.57 -0.25 -6.11
CA ILE A 408 15.19 -0.55 -6.51
C ILE A 408 14.72 -1.89 -5.96
N ARG A 409 15.61 -2.91 -5.91
CA ARG A 409 15.30 -4.21 -5.27
C ARG A 409 15.00 -4.06 -3.79
N ALA A 410 15.83 -3.32 -3.05
CA ALA A 410 15.61 -3.05 -1.63
C ALA A 410 14.30 -2.28 -1.41
N LYS A 411 13.98 -1.30 -2.27
CA LYS A 411 12.72 -0.57 -2.25
C LYS A 411 11.51 -1.48 -2.46
N ARG A 412 11.53 -2.38 -3.44
CA ARG A 412 10.43 -3.36 -3.64
C ARG A 412 10.21 -4.25 -2.41
N SER A 413 11.30 -4.58 -1.71
CA SER A 413 11.22 -5.36 -0.47
C SER A 413 10.52 -4.57 0.64
N VAL A 414 10.84 -3.28 0.80
CA VAL A 414 10.14 -2.38 1.74
C VAL A 414 8.67 -2.23 1.37
N GLU A 415 8.35 -2.01 0.09
CA GLU A 415 6.96 -1.91 -0.39
C GLU A 415 6.14 -3.16 -0.03
N ASN A 416 6.68 -4.35 -0.24
CA ASN A 416 6.00 -5.59 0.09
C ASN A 416 5.65 -5.69 1.58
N VAL A 417 6.54 -5.23 2.47
CA VAL A 417 6.28 -5.18 3.91
C VAL A 417 5.17 -4.18 4.23
N ILE A 418 5.15 -3.00 3.60
CA ILE A 418 4.09 -2.00 3.75
C ILE A 418 2.73 -2.57 3.32
N PHE A 419 2.66 -3.24 2.17
CA PHE A 419 1.40 -3.83 1.71
C PHE A 419 0.91 -4.97 2.63
N GLU A 420 1.80 -5.77 3.21
CA GLU A 420 1.40 -6.77 4.22
C GLU A 420 0.95 -6.12 5.54
N ILE A 421 1.55 -5.00 5.96
CA ILE A 421 1.06 -4.18 7.09
C ILE A 421 -0.37 -3.70 6.80
N LYS A 422 -0.59 -3.09 5.63
CA LYS A 422 -1.89 -2.57 5.20
C LYS A 422 -2.96 -3.66 5.15
N LYS A 423 -2.62 -4.84 4.61
CA LYS A 423 -3.48 -6.03 4.64
C LYS A 423 -3.90 -6.48 6.04
N LYS A 424 -3.02 -6.37 7.05
CA LYS A 424 -3.38 -6.66 8.44
C LYS A 424 -4.28 -5.59 9.06
N LEU A 425 -4.14 -4.32 8.68
CA LEU A 425 -5.03 -3.26 9.13
C LEU A 425 -6.46 -3.49 8.67
N PHE A 426 -6.67 -3.96 7.44
CA PHE A 426 -8.02 -4.25 6.95
C PHE A 426 -8.68 -5.52 7.55
N ILE A 427 -8.07 -6.13 8.58
CA ILE A 427 -8.75 -7.11 9.43
C ILE A 427 -9.74 -6.43 10.40
N TYR A 428 -9.50 -5.15 10.74
CA TYR A 428 -10.43 -4.34 11.54
C TYR A 428 -11.66 -4.03 10.70
N GLN A 429 -12.79 -4.64 11.08
CA GLN A 429 -14.05 -4.56 10.35
C GLN A 429 -14.92 -3.39 10.79
N ASN A 430 -14.84 -3.01 12.07
CA ASN A 430 -15.45 -1.77 12.57
C ASN A 430 -14.63 -0.58 12.07
N MET A 431 -15.33 0.47 11.67
CA MET A 431 -14.74 1.69 11.13
C MET A 431 -13.85 2.41 12.13
N GLU A 432 -14.33 2.56 13.37
CA GLU A 432 -13.61 3.22 14.47
C GLU A 432 -12.31 2.47 14.81
N ASP A 433 -12.38 1.14 14.96
CA ASP A 433 -11.20 0.32 15.27
C ASP A 433 -10.16 0.38 14.12
N LEU A 434 -10.62 0.38 12.87
CA LEU A 434 -9.75 0.58 11.70
C LEU A 434 -9.08 1.96 11.75
N GLN A 435 -9.82 3.00 12.14
CA GLN A 435 -9.29 4.35 12.22
C GLN A 435 -8.19 4.47 13.26
N VAL A 436 -8.45 4.03 14.49
CA VAL A 436 -7.46 4.03 15.57
C VAL A 436 -6.21 3.23 15.19
N ALA A 437 -6.41 2.04 14.61
CA ALA A 437 -5.29 1.21 14.17
C ALA A 437 -4.51 1.86 13.02
N ASN A 438 -5.20 2.42 12.03
CA ASN A 438 -4.55 3.05 10.88
C ASN A 438 -3.75 4.28 11.30
N GLU A 439 -4.32 5.18 12.11
CA GLU A 439 -3.64 6.40 12.60
C GLU A 439 -2.34 6.07 13.35
N MET A 440 -2.40 5.09 14.28
CA MET A 440 -1.22 4.68 15.02
C MET A 440 -0.14 4.07 14.12
N ILE A 441 -0.53 3.17 13.22
CA ILE A 441 0.41 2.39 12.41
C ILE A 441 1.01 3.22 11.29
N THR A 442 0.19 4.05 10.62
CA THR A 442 0.69 4.98 9.61
C THR A 442 1.74 5.91 10.18
N TYR A 443 1.56 6.39 11.42
CA TYR A 443 2.54 7.23 12.11
C TYR A 443 3.88 6.52 12.35
N PHE A 444 3.86 5.24 12.76
CA PHE A 444 5.10 4.45 12.86
C PHE A 444 5.77 4.25 11.50
N VAL A 445 4.99 3.95 10.46
CA VAL A 445 5.52 3.74 9.10
C VAL A 445 6.14 5.02 8.57
N SER A 446 5.39 6.13 8.53
CA SER A 446 5.83 7.41 7.96
C SER A 446 7.10 7.93 8.64
N ARG A 447 7.14 7.92 9.96
CA ARG A 447 8.33 8.31 10.73
C ARG A 447 9.55 7.44 10.41
N SER A 448 9.33 6.13 10.23
CA SER A 448 10.44 5.21 9.93
C SER A 448 11.10 5.50 8.58
N LEU A 449 10.34 6.06 7.61
CA LEU A 449 10.80 6.41 6.28
C LEU A 449 11.69 7.66 6.25
N ILE A 450 11.62 8.52 7.25
CA ILE A 450 12.51 9.69 7.36
C ILE A 450 13.92 9.17 7.61
N SER A 451 14.87 9.56 6.75
CA SER A 451 16.26 9.10 6.84
C SER A 451 16.89 9.51 8.17
N ARG A 452 17.82 8.68 8.67
CA ARG A 452 18.57 9.03 9.88
C ARG A 452 19.36 10.32 9.72
N ASP A 453 19.96 10.53 8.55
CA ASP A 453 20.78 11.72 8.30
C ASP A 453 19.96 13.02 8.49
N VAL A 454 18.74 13.06 7.96
CA VAL A 454 17.86 14.23 8.16
C VAL A 454 17.54 14.44 9.64
N ALA A 455 17.26 13.36 10.38
CA ALA A 455 17.04 13.46 11.82
C ALA A 455 18.29 13.92 12.58
N MET A 456 19.48 13.47 12.16
CA MET A 456 20.77 13.90 12.73
C MET A 456 21.06 15.37 12.44
N ASP A 457 20.74 15.87 11.24
CA ASP A 457 20.91 17.28 10.87
C ASP A 457 20.04 18.19 11.77
N ILE A 458 18.79 17.79 12.03
CA ILE A 458 17.91 18.48 12.98
C ILE A 458 18.44 18.35 14.42
N GLY A 459 18.98 17.19 14.80
CA GLY A 459 19.61 16.99 16.10
C GLY A 459 20.86 17.85 16.31
N ALA A 460 21.64 18.11 15.26
CA ALA A 460 22.78 19.02 15.30
C ALA A 460 22.32 20.45 15.56
N LYS A 461 21.29 20.93 14.85
CA LYS A 461 20.68 22.25 15.12
C LYS A 461 20.16 22.36 16.55
N PHE A 462 19.48 21.34 17.06
CA PHE A 462 19.04 21.29 18.45
C PHE A 462 20.22 21.46 19.42
N GLY A 463 21.32 20.75 19.19
CA GLY A 463 22.54 20.86 19.99
C GLY A 463 23.20 22.24 19.92
N GLU A 464 23.22 22.87 18.75
CA GLU A 464 23.72 24.24 18.55
C GLU A 464 22.90 25.26 19.35
N LEU A 465 21.57 25.13 19.36
CA LEU A 465 20.68 26.01 20.13
C LEU A 465 20.89 25.83 21.64
N ILE A 466 21.03 24.59 22.13
CA ILE A 466 21.37 24.33 23.54
C ILE A 466 22.71 24.98 23.90
N ASN A 467 23.73 24.82 23.06
CA ASN A 467 25.04 25.42 23.29
C ASN A 467 24.97 26.95 23.34
N LYS A 468 24.16 27.56 22.46
CA LYS A 468 23.94 29.01 22.42
C LYS A 468 23.26 29.53 23.69
N ASN A 469 22.28 28.79 24.22
CA ASN A 469 21.49 29.21 25.38
C ASN A 469 22.17 28.94 26.74
N CYS A 470 22.93 27.85 26.81
CA CYS A 470 23.63 27.37 28.01
C CYS A 470 25.12 27.19 27.73
N SER A 471 25.80 28.24 27.25
CA SER A 471 27.23 28.29 26.91
C SER A 471 28.06 27.14 27.48
N GLU A 472 28.80 26.44 26.62
CA GLU A 472 29.66 25.27 26.90
C GLU A 472 28.95 23.91 26.96
N TYR A 473 27.61 23.86 27.03
CA TYR A 473 26.91 22.58 26.97
C TYR A 473 26.94 21.96 25.57
N ARG A 474 27.27 20.67 25.50
CA ARG A 474 27.16 19.86 24.28
C ARG A 474 26.02 18.85 24.39
N PHE A 475 25.23 18.73 23.33
CA PHE A 475 24.22 17.70 23.22
C PHE A 475 24.81 16.40 22.66
N ILE A 476 24.51 15.26 23.28
CA ILE A 476 24.87 13.94 22.77
C ILE A 476 23.70 12.97 22.85
N ILE A 477 23.68 12.01 21.92
CA ILE A 477 22.74 10.88 21.93
C ILE A 477 23.55 9.63 22.30
N CYS A 478 23.14 8.93 23.35
CA CYS A 478 23.79 7.68 23.71
C CYS A 478 23.23 6.50 22.90
N ASP A 479 23.96 5.39 22.84
CA ASP A 479 23.53 4.19 22.10
C ASP A 479 22.16 3.66 22.57
N ARG A 480 21.82 3.88 23.85
CA ARG A 480 20.53 3.50 24.44
C ARG A 480 19.40 4.46 24.08
N GLY A 481 19.72 5.72 23.76
CA GLY A 481 18.78 6.79 23.40
C GLY A 481 18.56 6.95 21.91
N ILE A 482 18.77 5.90 21.10
CA ILE A 482 18.63 6.00 19.64
C ILE A 482 17.23 6.43 19.18
N ASN A 483 16.20 6.26 20.01
CA ASN A 483 14.85 6.76 19.72
C ASN A 483 14.69 8.27 19.93
N VAL A 484 15.67 8.97 20.52
CA VAL A 484 15.72 10.44 20.50
C VAL A 484 15.81 10.97 19.07
N LEU A 485 16.31 10.19 18.12
CA LEU A 485 16.21 10.52 16.69
C LEU A 485 14.75 10.69 16.23
N ASN A 486 13.79 10.04 16.88
CA ASN A 486 12.38 10.25 16.58
C ASN A 486 11.88 11.63 17.03
N MET A 487 12.47 12.21 18.08
CA MET A 487 12.17 13.59 18.50
C MET A 487 12.52 14.57 17.39
N PHE A 488 13.72 14.43 16.81
CA PHE A 488 14.15 15.28 15.71
C PHE A 488 13.33 15.09 14.44
N ARG A 489 12.79 13.89 14.22
CA ARG A 489 11.81 13.65 13.15
C ARG A 489 10.50 14.39 13.39
N GLU A 490 10.06 14.54 14.64
CA GLU A 490 8.89 15.38 14.94
C GLU A 490 9.17 16.86 14.66
N PHE A 491 10.35 17.36 15.04
CA PHE A 491 10.72 18.76 14.81
C PHE A 491 10.89 19.14 13.34
N LEU A 492 11.01 18.18 12.43
CA LEU A 492 11.19 18.43 10.99
C LEU A 492 10.13 19.38 10.41
N LEU A 493 8.89 19.32 10.90
CA LEU A 493 7.78 20.18 10.45
C LEU A 493 7.41 21.28 11.45
N TYR A 494 8.04 21.28 12.63
CA TYR A 494 7.67 22.12 13.78
C TYR A 494 8.91 22.78 14.40
N GLU A 495 9.68 23.49 13.58
CA GLU A 495 10.94 24.14 14.00
C GLU A 495 10.73 25.10 15.18
N LYS A 496 9.60 25.82 15.23
CA LYS A 496 9.26 26.69 16.36
C LYS A 496 9.13 25.92 17.68
N THR A 497 8.52 24.74 17.65
CA THR A 497 8.42 23.90 18.86
C THR A 497 9.78 23.41 19.31
N MET A 498 10.72 23.15 18.40
CA MET A 498 12.10 22.83 18.76
C MET A 498 12.76 23.97 19.53
N GLU A 499 12.59 25.22 19.08
CA GLU A 499 13.13 26.40 19.77
C GLU A 499 12.57 26.54 21.19
N GLU A 500 11.25 26.41 21.35
CA GLU A 500 10.56 26.46 22.65
C GLU A 500 11.07 25.35 23.60
N VAL A 501 11.18 24.11 23.10
CA VAL A 501 11.72 22.98 23.86
C VAL A 501 13.14 23.26 24.32
N VAL A 502 13.98 23.84 23.45
CA VAL A 502 15.36 24.18 23.79
C VAL A 502 15.43 25.26 24.86
N ASP A 503 14.61 26.31 24.75
CA ASP A 503 14.55 27.39 25.74
C ASP A 503 14.17 26.85 27.13
N ASP A 504 13.13 26.02 27.21
CA ASP A 504 12.67 25.43 28.47
C ASP A 504 13.72 24.48 29.08
N ILE A 505 14.33 23.62 28.27
CA ILE A 505 15.42 22.75 28.73
C ILE A 505 16.61 23.58 29.20
N SER A 506 16.89 24.70 28.54
CA SER A 506 17.97 25.60 28.92
C SER A 506 17.72 26.24 30.30
N ASP A 507 16.47 26.60 30.59
CA ASP A 507 16.07 27.04 31.94
C ASP A 507 16.27 25.95 32.97
N MET A 508 15.87 24.70 32.68
CA MET A 508 16.11 23.57 33.59
C MET A 508 17.60 23.34 33.89
N ILE A 509 18.47 23.51 32.88
CA ILE A 509 19.93 23.42 33.06
C ILE A 509 20.44 24.57 33.94
N ARG A 510 20.01 25.82 33.68
CA ARG A 510 20.40 27.00 34.47
C ARG A 510 19.99 26.86 35.93
N ASP A 511 18.79 26.38 36.17
CA ASP A 511 18.28 26.11 37.52
C ASP A 511 19.17 25.07 38.22
N PHE A 512 19.48 23.96 37.56
CA PHE A 512 20.36 22.92 38.10
C PHE A 512 21.79 23.41 38.37
N GLU A 513 22.35 24.26 37.50
CA GLU A 513 23.65 24.89 37.70
C GLU A 513 23.67 25.80 38.93
N SER A 514 22.57 26.51 39.17
CA SER A 514 22.44 27.46 40.29
C SER A 514 22.27 26.79 41.66
N GLU A 515 22.00 25.48 41.70
CA GLU A 515 21.84 24.73 42.95
C GLU A 515 23.13 24.69 43.77
N GLN A 516 23.07 25.26 44.97
CA GLN A 516 24.17 25.23 45.93
C GLN A 516 24.27 23.88 46.65
N ALA A 517 25.50 23.44 46.93
CA ALA A 517 25.73 22.26 47.74
C ALA A 517 25.27 22.52 49.19
N VAL A 518 24.48 21.61 49.76
CA VAL A 518 24.11 21.65 51.18
C VAL A 518 25.31 21.28 52.07
N ASN A 519 26.24 20.47 51.55
CA ASN A 519 27.58 20.21 52.12
C ASN A 519 28.52 19.58 51.07
N ASP A 520 29.81 19.42 51.40
CA ASP A 520 30.86 18.91 50.51
C ASP A 520 30.59 17.48 49.95
N TYR A 521 29.67 16.73 50.56
CA TYR A 521 29.30 15.37 50.16
C TYR A 521 28.00 15.29 49.35
N SER A 522 27.28 16.42 49.18
CA SER A 522 25.97 16.46 48.52
C SER A 522 25.97 17.15 47.15
N PHE A 523 27.14 17.39 46.55
CA PHE A 523 27.22 18.03 45.23
C PHE A 523 26.80 17.06 44.12
N ILE A 524 25.57 17.20 43.64
CA ILE A 524 25.01 16.35 42.57
C ILE A 524 25.64 16.74 41.24
N VAL A 525 26.55 15.93 40.70
CA VAL A 525 27.27 16.24 39.45
C VAL A 525 26.39 16.07 38.20
N ALA A 526 25.50 15.08 38.21
CA ALA A 526 24.61 14.79 37.10
C ALA A 526 23.21 14.45 37.60
N ARG A 527 22.20 14.82 36.82
CA ARG A 527 20.79 14.60 37.15
C ARG A 527 20.01 14.15 35.92
N GLU A 528 19.24 13.08 36.08
CA GLU A 528 18.22 12.67 35.11
C GLU A 528 17.00 13.60 35.25
N MET A 529 16.54 14.09 34.11
CA MET A 529 15.48 15.08 33.98
C MET A 529 14.47 14.64 32.92
N PHE A 530 13.24 15.09 33.12
CA PHE A 530 12.11 14.77 32.27
C PHE A 530 11.46 16.07 31.83
N TYR A 531 11.23 16.20 30.53
CA TYR A 531 10.55 17.35 29.95
C TYR A 531 9.43 16.87 29.03
N THR A 532 8.25 17.49 29.17
CA THR A 532 7.09 17.17 28.35
C THR A 532 6.73 18.35 27.49
N PHE A 533 6.49 18.10 26.19
CA PHE A 533 6.06 19.12 25.26
C PHE A 533 4.96 18.60 24.34
N GLU A 534 4.28 19.51 23.68
CA GLU A 534 3.13 19.24 22.83
C GLU A 534 3.42 19.75 21.42
N ILE A 535 2.99 18.98 20.41
CA ILE A 535 3.01 19.39 19.01
C ILE A 535 1.56 19.45 18.52
N GLN A 536 1.17 20.64 18.07
CA GLN A 536 -0.12 20.87 17.44
C GLN A 536 -0.07 20.39 15.98
N LEU A 537 -0.69 19.25 15.69
CA LEU A 537 -0.77 18.71 14.33
C LEU A 537 -1.89 19.39 13.52
N SER A 538 -2.97 19.79 14.19
CA SER A 538 -4.08 20.57 13.60
C SER A 538 -4.83 21.32 14.71
N ASN A 539 -5.81 22.16 14.36
CA ASN A 539 -6.63 22.89 15.35
C ASN A 539 -7.36 21.97 16.35
N THR A 540 -7.45 20.67 16.08
CA THR A 540 -8.20 19.69 16.90
C THR A 540 -7.36 18.49 17.31
N HIS A 541 -6.07 18.44 16.94
CA HIS A 541 -5.23 17.28 17.21
C HIS A 541 -3.85 17.73 17.71
N GLU A 542 -3.53 17.26 18.90
CA GLU A 542 -2.30 17.55 19.64
C GLU A 542 -1.66 16.23 20.04
N LYS A 543 -0.33 16.15 19.94
CA LYS A 543 0.44 15.03 20.46
C LYS A 543 1.34 15.50 21.57
N ARG A 544 1.31 14.77 22.69
CA ARG A 544 2.17 15.03 23.83
C ARG A 544 3.34 14.05 23.84
N PHE A 545 4.53 14.58 24.10
CA PHE A 545 5.76 13.80 24.14
C PHE A 545 6.47 13.96 25.48
N LEU A 546 7.24 12.93 25.83
CA LEU A 546 8.16 12.92 26.96
C LEU A 546 9.59 12.73 26.43
N PHE A 547 10.44 13.68 26.78
CA PHE A 547 11.88 13.61 26.58
C PHE A 547 12.58 13.38 27.92
N ASN A 548 13.37 12.33 27.99
CA ASN A 548 14.22 12.01 29.15
C ASN A 548 15.68 12.24 28.77
N PHE A 549 16.41 12.97 29.61
CA PHE A 549 17.81 13.31 29.42
C PHE A 549 18.57 13.42 30.73
N ILE A 550 19.90 13.31 30.67
CA ILE A 550 20.79 13.58 31.80
C ILE A 550 21.53 14.90 31.53
N VAL A 551 21.54 15.78 32.53
CA VAL A 551 22.40 16.96 32.54
C VAL A 551 23.59 16.68 33.45
N ASN A 552 24.81 16.77 32.92
CA ASN A 552 26.05 16.67 33.67
C ASN A 552 26.75 18.04 33.67
N ARG A 553 26.71 18.73 34.82
CA ARG A 553 27.27 20.09 34.97
C ARG A 553 28.79 20.13 35.07
N LYS A 554 29.43 19.02 35.41
CA LYS A 554 30.90 18.93 35.44
C LYS A 554 31.47 18.82 34.03
N ASP A 555 30.89 17.94 33.22
CA ASP A 555 31.37 17.68 31.86
C ASP A 555 30.69 18.58 30.80
N LYS A 556 29.72 19.41 31.24
CA LYS A 556 28.88 20.28 30.40
C LYS A 556 28.22 19.50 29.26
N VAL A 557 27.51 18.43 29.62
CA VAL A 557 26.86 17.52 28.67
C VAL A 557 25.36 17.44 28.96
N LEU A 558 24.56 17.55 27.91
CA LEU A 558 23.18 17.08 27.90
C LEU A 558 23.11 15.79 27.08
N GLU A 559 22.78 14.68 27.74
CA GLU A 559 22.70 13.35 27.15
C GLU A 559 21.24 12.93 26.99
N GLY A 560 20.75 12.80 25.76
CA GLY A 560 19.40 12.30 25.49
C GLY A 560 19.30 10.80 25.73
N LEU A 561 18.41 10.39 26.65
CA LEU A 561 18.23 8.99 27.05
C LEU A 561 17.06 8.30 26.36
N ASN A 562 15.91 8.97 26.26
CA ASN A 562 14.69 8.35 25.79
C ASN A 562 13.71 9.40 25.23
N PHE A 563 12.92 9.01 24.24
CA PHE A 563 11.84 9.83 23.69
C PHE A 563 10.62 8.98 23.39
N MET A 564 9.45 9.39 23.88
CA MET A 564 8.21 8.65 23.71
C MET A 564 6.99 9.56 23.59
N GLU A 565 6.01 9.12 22.82
CA GLU A 565 4.68 9.70 22.77
C GLU A 565 3.91 9.28 24.03
N MET A 566 3.27 10.23 24.69
CA MET A 566 2.39 10.01 25.81
C MET A 566 0.95 9.98 25.33
N ILE A 567 0.20 9.00 25.79
CA ILE A 567 -1.22 8.83 25.50
C ILE A 567 -1.99 8.73 26.81
N SER A 568 -3.27 9.10 26.80
CA SER A 568 -4.12 8.97 27.98
C SER A 568 -4.34 7.50 28.36
N GLY A 569 -4.74 7.25 29.60
CA GLY A 569 -5.08 5.89 30.05
C GLY A 569 -6.27 5.29 29.28
N GLU A 570 -7.22 6.13 28.86
CA GLU A 570 -8.37 5.75 28.05
C GLU A 570 -7.95 5.33 26.63
N GLU A 571 -7.15 6.15 25.96
CA GLU A 571 -6.60 5.80 24.63
C GLU A 571 -5.71 4.55 24.66
N SER A 572 -4.93 4.39 25.73
CA SER A 572 -4.10 3.21 25.93
C SER A 572 -4.98 1.96 26.03
N GLN A 573 -6.04 2.02 26.83
CA GLN A 573 -6.97 0.92 27.00
C GLN A 573 -7.68 0.57 25.69
N GLU A 574 -8.16 1.56 24.94
CA GLU A 574 -8.77 1.35 23.62
C GLU A 574 -7.80 0.62 22.67
N LYS A 575 -6.55 1.10 22.56
CA LYS A 575 -5.51 0.48 21.75
C LYS A 575 -5.19 -0.95 22.21
N ILE A 576 -5.19 -1.22 23.52
CA ILE A 576 -5.01 -2.58 24.07
C ILE A 576 -6.15 -3.50 23.63
N GLU A 577 -7.40 -3.04 23.76
CA GLU A 577 -8.61 -3.81 23.44
C GLU A 577 -8.66 -4.25 21.98
N ILE A 578 -8.22 -3.37 21.07
CA ILE A 578 -8.11 -3.69 19.65
C ILE A 578 -6.79 -4.39 19.28
N GLY A 579 -6.04 -4.90 20.27
CA GLY A 579 -4.87 -5.75 20.05
C GLY A 579 -3.56 -5.05 19.70
N LEU A 580 -3.45 -3.73 19.95
CA LEU A 580 -2.25 -2.93 19.71
C LEU A 580 -1.38 -2.74 20.96
N GLY A 581 -1.68 -3.44 22.06
CA GLY A 581 -0.91 -3.39 23.31
C GLY A 581 0.61 -3.55 23.16
N LYS A 582 1.06 -4.34 22.17
CA LYS A 582 2.49 -4.58 21.90
C LYS A 582 3.27 -3.34 21.43
N PHE A 583 2.58 -2.28 21.02
CA PHE A 583 3.21 -1.03 20.60
C PHE A 583 3.44 -0.05 21.75
N MET A 584 2.86 -0.32 22.92
CA MET A 584 2.92 0.56 24.07
C MET A 584 3.95 0.05 25.07
N LEU A 585 4.61 0.99 25.74
CA LEU A 585 5.47 0.73 26.89
C LEU A 585 4.67 1.14 28.12
N GLY A 586 4.52 0.22 29.07
CA GLY A 586 3.85 0.44 30.34
C GLY A 586 4.77 1.02 31.39
#